data_AF-A0A8H4WFL2-F1
#
_entry.id   AF-A0A8H4WFL2-F1
#
_cell.length_a   1.000
_cell.length_b   1.000
_cell.length_c   1.000
_cell.angle_alpha   90.00
_cell.angle_beta   90.00
_cell.angle_gamma   90.00
#
_symmetry.space_group_name_H-M   'P 1'
#
loop_
_entity.id
_entity.type
_entity.pdbx_description
1 polymer ?
#
loop_
_entity_poly.entity_id
_entity_poly.type
_entity_poly.pdbx_seq_one_letter_code
_entity_poly.pdbx_strand_id
1 'polypeptide(L)'
;MVHYWEDTKHYSKLGFDKAWDTLDKLGPPVNRLSNRLGAEAFWPMSIDKESEKAARIIRSFCKDGFYAPESQNTTDENGEINQPKSKQRVIKKIPQHVIKNAKGLAIFTTMRTGLWFSGAGGSGVLLGRIPGTNEWSPPSGILLHTAGIGFLAGVDIYDCIMVINTYEALEAFTKVRCTIGGGLSAAAGPVGMGGMVESEVHKRQAPILTYMKSKGLYAGVALDGTIIVERFDENEKFYGERISAQEILRGNVRHPPRSVSNLIQTVHAAQGDIADFVRLVSSPGDTPQLSTAK
;
A
#
# COMPACT_ATOMS: atom_id res chain seq x y z
N MET A 1 -18.07 17.93 27.59
CA MET A 1 -16.98 16.97 27.29
C MET A 1 -16.71 16.79 25.78
N VAL A 2 -17.23 17.68 24.92
CA VAL A 2 -17.00 17.65 23.44
C VAL A 2 -16.01 18.74 23.00
N HIS A 3 -15.92 19.84 23.75
CA HIS A 3 -15.03 20.98 23.44
C HIS A 3 -13.52 20.69 23.52
N TYR A 4 -13.09 19.72 24.35
CA TYR A 4 -11.65 19.44 24.58
C TYR A 4 -10.99 18.67 23.42
N TRP A 5 -11.78 18.04 22.54
CA TRP A 5 -11.31 17.23 21.41
C TRP A 5 -11.13 18.04 20.11
N GLU A 6 -11.70 19.24 20.03
CA GLU A 6 -11.55 20.13 18.86
C GLU A 6 -10.26 20.96 18.96
N ASP A 7 -9.91 21.43 20.16
CA ASP A 7 -8.67 22.20 20.40
C ASP A 7 -7.40 21.36 20.21
N THR A 8 -7.47 20.05 20.49
CA THR A 8 -6.34 19.12 20.26
C THR A 8 -6.07 18.89 18.77
N LYS A 9 -7.05 19.09 17.88
CA LYS A 9 -6.84 18.99 16.42
C LYS A 9 -6.09 20.19 15.84
N HIS A 10 -6.24 21.38 16.42
CA HIS A 10 -5.58 22.58 15.91
C HIS A 10 -4.13 22.71 16.40
N TYR A 11 -3.86 22.39 17.67
CA TYR A 11 -2.51 22.43 18.22
C TYR A 11 -1.61 21.29 17.70
N SER A 12 -2.19 20.11 17.44
CA SER A 12 -1.47 19.00 16.81
C SER A 12 -1.12 19.32 15.36
N LYS A 13 -2.04 19.89 14.56
CA LYS A 13 -1.78 20.30 13.17
C LYS A 13 -0.60 21.26 13.04
N LEU A 14 -0.55 22.35 13.81
CA LEU A 14 0.56 23.33 13.72
C LEU A 14 1.94 22.76 14.08
N GLY A 15 2.01 21.86 15.07
CA GLY A 15 3.25 21.17 15.43
C GLY A 15 3.65 20.09 14.42
N PHE A 16 2.66 19.39 13.86
CA PHE A 16 2.83 18.38 12.82
C PHE A 16 3.25 19.04 11.51
N ASP A 17 2.62 20.14 11.08
CA ASP A 17 2.93 20.88 9.85
C ASP A 17 4.35 21.45 9.86
N LYS A 18 4.82 21.96 11.01
CA LYS A 18 6.23 22.36 11.17
C LYS A 18 7.18 21.16 11.11
N ALA A 19 6.81 20.05 11.73
CA ALA A 19 7.59 18.82 11.61
C ALA A 19 7.62 18.33 10.15
N TRP A 20 6.51 18.41 9.42
CA TRP A 20 6.39 18.08 8.00
C TRP A 20 7.20 19.01 7.11
N ASP A 21 7.17 20.33 7.31
CA ASP A 21 7.97 21.28 6.52
C ASP A 21 9.49 21.09 6.74
N THR A 22 9.87 20.72 7.97
CA THR A 22 11.27 20.40 8.29
C THR A 22 11.68 19.03 7.73
N LEU A 23 10.75 18.07 7.70
CA LEU A 23 10.94 16.72 7.12
C LEU A 23 10.85 16.71 5.58
N ASP A 24 10.13 17.64 4.95
CA ASP A 24 10.04 17.77 3.49
C ASP A 24 11.39 18.16 2.88
N LYS A 25 12.21 18.91 3.63
CA LYS A 25 13.61 19.18 3.27
C LYS A 25 14.48 17.92 3.28
N LEU A 26 14.06 16.88 4.01
CA LEU A 26 14.73 15.57 4.06
C LEU A 26 14.18 14.57 3.04
N GLY A 27 13.02 14.83 2.43
CA GLY A 27 12.41 13.96 1.42
C GLY A 27 13.31 13.68 0.20
N PRO A 28 13.88 14.69 -0.48
CA PRO A 28 14.74 14.46 -1.65
C PRO A 28 16.03 13.68 -1.34
N PRO A 29 16.78 13.94 -0.25
CA PRO A 29 17.91 13.10 0.17
C PRO A 29 17.50 11.65 0.48
N VAL A 30 16.39 11.46 1.18
CA VAL A 30 15.89 10.13 1.59
C VAL A 30 15.43 9.31 0.39
N ASN A 31 14.75 9.94 -0.58
CA ASN A 31 14.35 9.29 -1.82
C ASN A 31 15.56 8.89 -2.68
N ARG A 32 16.63 9.71 -2.72
CA ARG A 32 17.89 9.32 -3.39
C ARG A 32 18.55 8.13 -2.71
N LEU A 33 18.52 8.06 -1.38
CA LEU A 33 19.05 6.92 -0.64
C LEU A 33 18.28 5.63 -0.95
N SER A 34 16.94 5.68 -0.95
CA SER A 34 16.10 4.53 -1.32
C SER A 34 16.41 4.02 -2.73
N ASN A 35 16.48 4.93 -3.71
CA ASN A 35 16.80 4.60 -5.10
C ASN A 35 18.21 4.00 -5.25
N ARG A 36 19.19 4.49 -4.48
CA ARG A 36 20.56 3.94 -4.46
C ARG A 36 20.61 2.51 -3.90
N LEU A 37 19.67 2.17 -3.01
CA LEU A 37 19.47 0.81 -2.50
C LEU A 37 18.56 -0.04 -3.40
N GLY A 38 18.20 0.47 -4.58
CA GLY A 38 17.32 -0.20 -5.55
C GLY A 38 15.88 -0.34 -5.07
N ALA A 39 15.46 0.40 -4.04
CA ALA A 39 14.10 0.43 -3.51
C ALA A 39 13.33 1.65 -4.05
N GLU A 40 12.00 1.57 -4.04
CA GLU A 40 11.16 2.72 -4.42
C GLU A 40 11.22 3.80 -3.35
N ALA A 41 10.97 5.06 -3.73
CA ALA A 41 10.83 6.15 -2.78
C ALA A 41 9.67 5.86 -1.79
N PHE A 42 9.90 5.93 -0.49
CA PHE A 42 8.84 5.78 0.52
C PHE A 42 8.28 7.13 1.01
N TRP A 43 9.06 8.20 0.87
CA TRP A 43 8.65 9.53 1.33
C TRP A 43 7.46 10.05 0.49
N PRO A 44 6.47 10.72 1.10
CA PRO A 44 5.35 11.31 0.38
C PRO A 44 5.81 12.17 -0.79
N MET A 45 5.17 11.96 -1.94
CA MET A 45 5.36 12.76 -3.15
C MET A 45 4.01 13.20 -3.70
N SER A 46 4.02 13.94 -4.79
CA SER A 46 2.78 14.28 -5.50
C SER A 46 2.10 13.04 -6.08
N ILE A 47 0.78 13.07 -6.21
CA ILE A 47 -0.04 11.91 -6.60
C ILE A 47 0.34 11.36 -7.97
N ASP A 48 0.79 12.18 -8.92
CA ASP A 48 1.34 11.74 -10.21
C ASP A 48 2.53 10.80 -10.04
N LYS A 49 3.50 11.17 -9.19
CA LYS A 49 4.70 10.34 -8.94
C LYS A 49 4.36 9.08 -8.16
N GLU A 50 3.45 9.18 -7.19
CA GLU A 50 2.97 8.01 -6.47
C GLU A 50 2.16 7.07 -7.36
N SER A 51 1.44 7.61 -8.35
CA SER A 51 0.71 6.81 -9.33
C SER A 51 1.64 6.05 -10.27
N GLU A 52 2.72 6.70 -10.74
CA GLU A 52 3.74 6.06 -11.57
C GLU A 52 4.49 4.96 -10.78
N LYS A 53 4.79 5.22 -9.51
CA LYS A 53 5.34 4.21 -8.58
C LYS A 53 4.37 3.04 -8.40
N ALA A 54 3.09 3.31 -8.16
CA ALA A 54 2.06 2.29 -7.99
C ALA A 54 1.89 1.41 -9.24
N ALA A 55 1.97 2.00 -10.44
CA ALA A 55 1.96 1.25 -11.69
C ALA A 55 3.15 0.26 -11.77
N ARG A 56 4.36 0.72 -11.42
CA ARG A 56 5.55 -0.14 -11.34
C ARG A 56 5.41 -1.25 -10.30
N ILE A 57 4.82 -0.96 -9.14
CA ILE A 57 4.55 -1.94 -8.09
C ILE A 57 3.58 -3.02 -8.59
N ILE A 58 2.41 -2.65 -9.12
CA ILE A 58 1.44 -3.61 -9.70
C ILE A 58 2.13 -4.51 -10.72
N ARG A 59 2.92 -3.93 -11.62
CA ARG A 59 3.69 -4.69 -12.62
C ARG A 59 4.65 -5.68 -11.98
N SER A 60 5.39 -5.27 -10.96
CA SER A 60 6.27 -6.18 -10.25
C SER A 60 5.51 -7.33 -9.58
N PHE A 61 4.32 -7.13 -9.05
CA PHE A 61 3.57 -8.18 -8.34
C PHE A 61 2.82 -9.13 -9.28
N CYS A 62 2.27 -8.61 -10.38
CA CYS A 62 1.45 -9.39 -11.31
C CYS A 62 2.30 -10.09 -12.39
N LYS A 63 3.41 -9.49 -12.83
CA LYS A 63 4.26 -10.05 -13.91
C LYS A 63 5.53 -10.69 -13.38
N ASP A 64 6.36 -9.94 -12.67
CA ASP A 64 7.68 -10.39 -12.25
C ASP A 64 7.60 -11.34 -11.04
N GLY A 65 6.59 -11.13 -10.21
CA GLY A 65 6.34 -11.88 -8.99
C GLY A 65 7.19 -11.41 -7.80
N PHE A 66 6.95 -12.05 -6.66
CA PHE A 66 7.62 -11.80 -5.39
C PHE A 66 7.96 -13.12 -4.70
N TYR A 67 9.02 -13.11 -3.89
CA TYR A 67 9.41 -14.29 -3.13
C TYR A 67 8.56 -14.40 -1.87
N ALA A 68 7.82 -15.49 -1.74
CA ALA A 68 7.15 -15.85 -0.50
C ALA A 68 7.87 -17.05 0.14
N PRO A 69 8.08 -17.07 1.47
CA PRO A 69 8.50 -18.28 2.15
C PRO A 69 7.41 -19.34 1.96
N GLU A 70 7.76 -20.50 1.44
CA GLU A 70 6.87 -21.65 1.39
C GLU A 70 6.96 -22.40 2.72
N SER A 71 5.87 -22.46 3.47
CA SER A 71 5.74 -23.34 4.63
C SER A 71 5.28 -24.71 4.15
N GLN A 72 6.22 -25.55 3.73
CA GLN A 72 5.92 -26.97 3.55
C GLN A 72 5.86 -27.61 4.94
N ASN A 73 4.66 -27.93 5.42
CA ASN A 73 4.50 -28.93 6.46
C ASN A 73 4.52 -30.29 5.75
N THR A 74 5.69 -30.92 5.65
CA THR A 74 5.77 -32.34 5.28
C THR A 74 5.48 -33.16 6.53
N THR A 75 4.25 -33.65 6.67
CA THR A 75 3.97 -34.72 7.63
C THR A 75 4.32 -36.03 6.94
N ASP A 76 5.42 -36.65 7.34
CA ASP A 76 5.71 -38.03 6.96
C ASP A 76 4.75 -38.97 7.70
N GLU A 77 4.33 -40.07 7.07
CA GLU A 77 3.35 -41.04 7.62
C GLU A 77 3.82 -41.73 8.92
N ASN A 78 5.06 -41.50 9.37
CA ASN A 78 5.69 -42.13 10.53
C ASN A 78 5.93 -41.20 11.74
N GLY A 79 5.45 -39.95 11.73
CA GLY A 79 5.43 -39.10 12.93
C GLY A 79 6.78 -38.55 13.42
N GLU A 80 7.85 -38.65 12.64
CA GLU A 80 9.14 -38.03 12.98
C GLU A 80 9.26 -36.60 12.45
N ILE A 81 9.72 -35.68 13.30
CA ILE A 81 9.94 -34.27 12.97
C ILE A 81 11.30 -34.15 12.26
N ASN A 82 11.29 -34.22 10.93
CA ASN A 82 12.49 -34.01 10.13
C ASN A 82 12.93 -32.53 10.15
N GLN A 83 14.26 -32.33 10.16
CA GLN A 83 14.97 -31.04 10.24
C GLN A 83 14.39 -29.95 9.31
N PRO A 84 14.46 -28.65 9.68
CA PRO A 84 13.93 -27.55 8.87
C PRO A 84 14.72 -27.46 7.55
N LYS A 85 14.21 -28.11 6.50
CA LYS A 85 14.72 -27.94 5.13
C LYS A 85 14.58 -26.47 4.77
N SER A 86 15.69 -25.89 4.29
CA SER A 86 15.82 -24.50 3.85
C SER A 86 14.57 -24.02 3.11
N LYS A 87 13.95 -22.93 3.60
CA LYS A 87 12.72 -22.33 3.04
C LYS A 87 12.92 -22.03 1.55
N GLN A 88 12.42 -22.90 0.66
CA GLN A 88 12.50 -22.67 -0.77
C GLN A 88 11.68 -21.42 -1.11
N ARG A 89 12.34 -20.41 -1.70
CA ARG A 89 11.70 -19.15 -2.08
C ARG A 89 11.02 -19.37 -3.43
N VAL A 90 9.71 -19.59 -3.42
CA VAL A 90 8.92 -19.71 -4.65
C VAL A 90 8.48 -18.31 -5.09
N ILE A 91 8.59 -18.04 -6.39
CA ILE A 91 8.06 -16.81 -6.98
C ILE A 91 6.53 -16.94 -7.04
N LYS A 92 5.83 -16.12 -6.26
CA LYS A 92 4.36 -15.98 -6.32
C LYS A 92 4.01 -14.73 -7.10
N LYS A 93 2.90 -14.79 -7.85
CA LYS A 93 2.32 -13.64 -8.56
C LYS A 93 0.91 -13.40 -8.04
N ILE A 94 0.43 -12.17 -8.10
CA ILE A 94 -0.99 -11.90 -7.83
C ILE A 94 -1.79 -12.45 -9.03
N PRO A 95 -2.72 -13.39 -8.83
CA PRO A 95 -3.56 -13.89 -9.91
C PRO A 95 -4.45 -12.78 -10.47
N GLN A 96 -4.68 -12.79 -11.78
CA GLN A 96 -5.51 -11.77 -12.45
C GLN A 96 -6.92 -11.64 -11.84
N HIS A 97 -7.53 -12.77 -11.44
CA HIS A 97 -8.86 -12.78 -10.84
C HIS A 97 -8.91 -12.03 -9.50
N VAL A 98 -7.79 -11.93 -8.77
CA VAL A 98 -7.72 -11.19 -7.50
C VAL A 98 -7.88 -9.69 -7.77
N ILE A 99 -7.19 -9.16 -8.77
CA ILE A 99 -7.33 -7.74 -9.16
C ILE A 99 -8.70 -7.49 -9.81
N LYS A 100 -9.17 -8.41 -10.67
CA LYS A 100 -10.46 -8.28 -11.37
C LYS A 100 -11.65 -8.21 -10.41
N ASN A 101 -11.60 -8.95 -9.30
CA ASN A 101 -12.69 -9.01 -8.33
C ASN A 101 -12.58 -7.96 -7.22
N ALA A 102 -11.43 -7.29 -7.10
CA ALA A 102 -11.18 -6.26 -6.11
C ALA A 102 -12.22 -5.13 -6.19
N LYS A 103 -12.58 -4.61 -5.03
CA LYS A 103 -13.36 -3.37 -4.85
C LYS A 103 -12.45 -2.18 -4.61
N GLY A 104 -11.22 -2.40 -4.15
CA GLY A 104 -10.21 -1.37 -4.07
C GLY A 104 -8.79 -1.91 -3.99
N LEU A 105 -7.83 -1.03 -4.24
CA LEU A 105 -6.40 -1.32 -4.17
C LEU A 105 -5.71 -0.20 -3.40
N ALA A 106 -5.08 -0.53 -2.27
CA ALA A 106 -4.13 0.37 -1.62
C ALA A 106 -2.71 -0.06 -2.00
N ILE A 107 -1.95 0.82 -2.63
CA ILE A 107 -0.63 0.52 -3.18
C ILE A 107 0.36 1.54 -2.64
N PHE A 108 1.37 1.09 -1.91
CA PHE A 108 2.29 1.98 -1.22
C PHE A 108 3.66 1.34 -1.03
N THR A 109 4.64 2.19 -0.78
CA THR A 109 5.99 1.80 -0.35
C THR A 109 6.20 2.30 1.06
N THR A 110 6.78 1.48 1.93
CA THR A 110 7.01 1.82 3.33
C THR A 110 8.42 1.40 3.73
N MET A 111 9.10 2.25 4.50
CA MET A 111 10.33 1.91 5.19
C MET A 111 10.01 1.47 6.61
N ARG A 112 10.53 0.32 7.04
CA ARG A 112 10.47 -0.15 8.43
C ARG A 112 11.85 -0.18 9.03
N THR A 113 11.92 0.13 10.31
CA THR A 113 13.11 -0.01 11.13
C THR A 113 12.73 -0.54 12.49
N GLY A 114 13.56 -1.41 13.04
CA GLY A 114 13.32 -2.04 14.33
C GLY A 114 14.60 -2.30 15.11
N LEU A 115 14.64 -1.80 16.35
CA LEU A 115 15.58 -2.21 17.40
C LEU A 115 14.90 -2.02 18.76
N TRP A 116 14.20 -3.05 19.25
CA TRP A 116 13.31 -3.04 20.44
C TRP A 116 12.00 -2.25 20.28
N PHE A 117 12.08 -1.12 19.57
CA PHE A 117 10.95 -0.36 19.06
C PHE A 117 10.86 -0.51 17.55
N SER A 118 9.64 -0.58 17.03
CA SER A 118 9.30 -0.66 15.62
C SER A 118 8.77 0.68 15.14
N GLY A 119 9.27 1.16 14.01
CA GLY A 119 8.74 2.33 13.33
C GLY A 119 8.64 2.08 11.83
N ALA A 120 7.53 2.49 11.23
CA ALA A 120 7.41 2.52 9.78
C ALA A 120 6.73 3.80 9.28
N GLY A 121 7.15 4.23 8.10
CA GLY A 121 6.59 5.38 7.42
C GLY A 121 6.55 5.12 5.92
N GLY A 122 5.43 5.48 5.29
CA GLY A 122 5.24 5.24 3.88
C GLY A 122 4.10 6.05 3.27
N SER A 123 4.03 6.01 1.95
CA SER A 123 3.05 6.75 1.17
C SER A 123 2.71 6.00 -0.10
N GLY A 124 1.54 6.31 -0.65
CA GLY A 124 1.08 5.73 -1.89
C GLY A 124 -0.32 6.18 -2.24
N VAL A 125 -1.02 5.33 -2.99
CA VAL A 125 -2.33 5.65 -3.54
C VAL A 125 -3.38 4.60 -3.18
N LEU A 126 -4.63 5.04 -3.09
CA LEU A 126 -5.81 4.23 -2.93
C LEU A 126 -6.70 4.40 -4.17
N LEU A 127 -7.05 3.28 -4.81
CA LEU A 127 -8.04 3.22 -5.88
C LEU A 127 -9.27 2.47 -5.39
N GLY A 128 -10.43 2.89 -5.87
CA GLY A 128 -11.72 2.30 -5.55
C GLY A 128 -12.45 1.92 -6.82
N ARG A 129 -13.23 0.86 -6.76
CA ARG A 129 -14.18 0.53 -7.81
C ARG A 129 -15.46 1.30 -7.56
N ILE A 130 -15.96 1.98 -8.57
CA ILE A 130 -17.17 2.80 -8.44
C ILE A 130 -18.40 1.85 -8.44
N PRO A 131 -19.25 1.89 -7.40
CA PRO A 131 -20.48 1.10 -7.38
C PRO A 131 -21.38 1.44 -8.58
N GLY A 132 -21.93 0.41 -9.23
CA GLY A 132 -22.82 0.57 -10.38
C GLY A 132 -22.11 0.51 -11.73
N THR A 133 -21.02 1.26 -11.92
CA THR A 133 -20.26 1.25 -13.19
C THR A 133 -19.17 0.18 -13.23
N ASN A 134 -18.68 -0.27 -12.08
CA ASN A 134 -17.50 -1.13 -11.94
C ASN A 134 -16.22 -0.55 -12.57
N GLU A 135 -16.18 0.75 -12.84
CA GLU A 135 -14.99 1.47 -13.30
C GLU A 135 -14.05 1.77 -12.13
N TRP A 136 -12.78 1.98 -12.44
CA TRP A 136 -11.78 2.41 -11.45
C TRP A 136 -11.86 3.92 -11.24
N SER A 137 -11.91 4.34 -9.99
CA SER A 137 -11.78 5.74 -9.62
C SER A 137 -10.37 6.27 -9.92
N PRO A 138 -10.20 7.60 -10.01
CA PRO A 138 -8.89 8.22 -9.86
C PRO A 138 -8.24 7.85 -8.51
N PRO A 139 -6.91 7.93 -8.40
CA PRO A 139 -6.20 7.59 -7.17
C PRO A 139 -6.34 8.69 -6.10
N SER A 140 -6.57 8.30 -4.84
CA SER A 140 -6.43 9.19 -3.68
C SER A 140 -5.08 8.97 -3.02
N GLY A 141 -4.39 10.04 -2.62
CA GLY A 141 -3.17 9.94 -1.83
C GLY A 141 -3.43 9.37 -0.45
N ILE A 142 -2.56 8.47 0.02
CA ILE A 142 -2.58 7.89 1.36
C ILE A 142 -1.22 8.00 2.03
N LEU A 143 -1.25 8.13 3.35
CA LEU A 143 -0.08 8.12 4.21
C LEU A 143 -0.21 6.97 5.21
N LEU A 144 0.90 6.26 5.42
CA LEU A 144 1.01 5.20 6.42
C LEU A 144 2.03 5.55 7.48
N HIS A 145 1.64 5.30 8.73
CA HIS A 145 2.52 5.37 9.88
C HIS A 145 2.32 4.14 10.76
N THR A 146 3.42 3.44 11.09
CA THR A 146 3.40 2.30 12.00
C THR A 146 4.30 2.59 13.18
N ALA A 147 3.82 2.28 14.37
CA ALA A 147 4.62 2.28 15.59
C ALA A 147 4.34 0.99 16.36
N GLY A 148 5.36 0.40 16.94
CA GLY A 148 5.22 -0.85 17.67
C GLY A 148 6.36 -1.11 18.63
N ILE A 149 6.22 -2.19 19.39
CA ILE A 149 7.23 -2.68 20.31
C ILE A 149 7.45 -4.15 20.00
N GLY A 150 8.71 -4.57 19.94
CA GLY A 150 9.04 -5.94 19.61
C GLY A 150 10.53 -6.23 19.63
N PHE A 151 10.85 -7.52 19.69
CA PHE A 151 12.21 -8.02 19.54
C PHE A 151 12.53 -8.08 18.05
N LEU A 152 12.69 -6.91 17.46
CA LEU A 152 12.98 -6.70 16.05
C LEU A 152 14.43 -6.28 15.88
N ALA A 153 15.04 -6.75 14.81
CA ALA A 153 16.31 -6.24 14.33
C ALA A 153 16.25 -6.06 12.82
N GLY A 154 16.49 -4.82 12.38
CA GLY A 154 16.82 -4.54 11.00
C GLY A 154 16.07 -3.37 10.39
N VAL A 155 16.27 -3.24 9.08
CA VAL A 155 15.71 -2.19 8.24
C VAL A 155 15.34 -2.82 6.92
N ASP A 156 14.11 -2.57 6.47
CA ASP A 156 13.69 -2.91 5.12
C ASP A 156 12.81 -1.82 4.52
N ILE A 157 12.78 -1.78 3.18
CA ILE A 157 11.82 -1.01 2.42
C ILE A 157 10.98 -2.01 1.65
N TYR A 158 9.67 -1.95 1.80
CA TYR A 158 8.77 -2.89 1.15
C TYR A 158 7.71 -2.18 0.33
N ASP A 159 7.44 -2.78 -0.83
CA ASP A 159 6.29 -2.44 -1.66
C ASP A 159 5.12 -3.33 -1.22
N CYS A 160 3.93 -2.75 -1.17
CA CYS A 160 2.73 -3.41 -0.69
C CYS A 160 1.52 -3.14 -1.60
N ILE A 161 0.73 -4.19 -1.84
CA ILE A 161 -0.59 -4.11 -2.47
C ILE A 161 -1.59 -4.74 -1.51
N MET A 162 -2.51 -3.92 -0.98
CA MET A 162 -3.68 -4.41 -0.25
C MET A 162 -4.86 -4.47 -1.22
N VAL A 163 -5.33 -5.68 -1.48
CA VAL A 163 -6.50 -5.97 -2.30
C VAL A 163 -7.72 -6.00 -1.40
N ILE A 164 -8.61 -5.03 -1.61
CA ILE A 164 -9.82 -4.85 -0.81
C ILE A 164 -10.97 -5.53 -1.55
N ASN A 165 -11.58 -6.55 -0.97
CA ASN A 165 -12.55 -7.42 -1.65
C ASN A 165 -14.01 -7.02 -1.43
N THR A 166 -14.29 -6.10 -0.51
CA THR A 166 -15.66 -5.64 -0.20
C THR A 166 -15.75 -4.12 -0.17
N TYR A 167 -16.93 -3.57 -0.48
CA TYR A 167 -17.16 -2.12 -0.47
C TYR A 167 -17.15 -1.56 0.97
N GLU A 168 -17.59 -2.35 1.94
CA GLU A 168 -17.56 -2.01 3.36
C GLU A 168 -16.12 -1.88 3.85
N ALA A 169 -15.24 -2.80 3.43
CA ALA A 169 -13.82 -2.71 3.72
C ALA A 169 -13.21 -1.48 3.05
N LEU A 170 -13.58 -1.15 1.80
CA LEU A 170 -13.11 0.04 1.10
C LEU A 170 -13.52 1.34 1.80
N GLU A 171 -14.77 1.42 2.26
CA GLU A 171 -15.26 2.58 3.01
C GLU A 171 -14.50 2.76 4.35
N ALA A 172 -13.99 1.68 4.94
CA ALA A 172 -13.15 1.81 6.13
C ALA A 172 -11.78 2.46 5.83
N PHE A 173 -11.28 2.43 4.59
CA PHE A 173 -10.04 3.12 4.18
C PHE A 173 -10.23 4.59 3.84
N THR A 174 -11.46 5.03 3.53
CA THR A 174 -11.74 6.46 3.34
C THR A 174 -11.83 7.21 4.67
N LYS A 175 -11.88 6.47 5.77
CA LYS A 175 -11.78 6.98 7.15
C LYS A 175 -10.40 6.65 7.69
N VAL A 176 -10.02 7.28 8.81
CA VAL A 176 -8.79 6.92 9.54
C VAL A 176 -8.82 5.44 9.89
N ARG A 177 -7.86 4.67 9.34
CA ARG A 177 -7.81 3.22 9.49
C ARG A 177 -6.66 2.84 10.42
N CYS A 178 -6.97 2.23 11.55
CA CYS A 178 -5.97 1.72 12.49
C CYS A 178 -5.88 0.18 12.44
N THR A 179 -4.72 -0.44 12.36
CA THR A 179 -4.56 -1.90 12.48
C THR A 179 -3.65 -2.19 13.66
N ILE A 180 -3.90 -3.26 14.42
CA ILE A 180 -3.08 -3.63 15.58
C ILE A 180 -2.72 -5.12 15.47
N GLY A 181 -1.44 -5.46 15.47
CA GLY A 181 -0.97 -6.84 15.37
C GLY A 181 0.45 -6.97 14.81
N GLY A 182 1.03 -8.16 14.86
CA GLY A 182 2.39 -8.44 14.36
C GLY A 182 2.53 -8.51 12.83
N GLY A 183 1.69 -7.78 12.12
CA GLY A 183 1.64 -7.69 10.66
C GLY A 183 0.33 -7.06 10.18
N LEU A 184 0.30 -6.60 8.91
CA LEU A 184 -0.83 -5.91 8.26
C LEU A 184 -2.14 -6.73 8.12
N SER A 185 -2.23 -7.92 8.72
CA SER A 185 -3.40 -8.81 8.65
C SER A 185 -4.38 -8.64 9.82
N ALA A 186 -4.07 -7.80 10.81
CA ALA A 186 -4.89 -7.64 12.00
C ALA A 186 -5.65 -6.30 11.98
N ALA A 187 -6.86 -6.35 11.43
CA ALA A 187 -7.69 -5.21 11.08
C ALA A 187 -8.48 -4.61 12.28
N ALA A 188 -7.85 -3.93 13.24
CA ALA A 188 -8.53 -3.21 14.34
C ALA A 188 -9.23 -1.88 13.93
N GLY A 189 -10.29 -1.93 13.11
CA GLY A 189 -11.09 -0.73 12.75
C GLY A 189 -11.91 -0.18 13.91
N PRO A 190 -12.59 0.99 13.71
CA PRO A 190 -13.55 1.50 14.69
C PRO A 190 -14.47 0.36 15.12
N VAL A 191 -14.57 0.17 16.44
CA VAL A 191 -15.16 -0.97 17.14
C VAL A 191 -16.26 -1.66 16.31
N GLY A 192 -15.94 -2.82 15.70
CA GLY A 192 -16.95 -3.68 15.07
C GLY A 192 -16.61 -4.38 13.75
N MET A 193 -15.51 -4.05 13.05
CA MET A 193 -15.32 -4.52 11.65
C MET A 193 -13.95 -5.13 11.32
N GLY A 194 -13.39 -5.95 12.21
CA GLY A 194 -12.21 -6.74 11.87
C GLY A 194 -11.56 -7.45 13.05
N GLY A 195 -12.35 -8.15 13.85
CA GLY A 195 -11.78 -9.22 14.67
C GLY A 195 -11.32 -10.35 13.76
N MET A 196 -10.15 -10.92 14.04
CA MET A 196 -9.94 -12.33 13.72
C MET A 196 -11.05 -13.10 14.43
N VAL A 197 -12.12 -13.41 13.71
CA VAL A 197 -12.91 -14.57 14.04
C VAL A 197 -12.36 -15.63 13.14
N GLU A 198 -11.48 -16.48 13.69
CA GLU A 198 -11.44 -17.88 13.29
C GLU A 198 -12.85 -18.43 13.53
N SER A 199 -13.77 -18.15 12.60
CA SER A 199 -15.07 -18.78 12.54
C SER A 199 -15.00 -19.72 11.37
N GLU A 200 -14.86 -20.98 11.72
CA GLU A 200 -15.16 -22.21 10.98
C GLU A 200 -16.60 -22.24 10.39
N VAL A 201 -17.10 -21.13 9.85
CA VAL A 201 -18.45 -21.04 9.27
C VAL A 201 -18.39 -20.12 8.05
N HIS A 202 -18.20 -20.75 6.89
CA HIS A 202 -18.16 -20.22 5.51
C HIS A 202 -16.77 -19.85 4.99
N LYS A 203 -16.48 -20.38 3.80
CA LYS A 203 -15.38 -20.05 2.88
C LYS A 203 -15.37 -18.56 2.46
N ARG A 204 -15.43 -17.62 3.39
CA ARG A 204 -15.41 -16.18 3.11
C ARG A 204 -13.96 -15.78 2.84
N GLN A 205 -13.71 -15.30 1.62
CA GLN A 205 -12.46 -14.62 1.30
C GLN A 205 -12.22 -13.49 2.31
N ALA A 206 -10.99 -13.34 2.80
CA ALA A 206 -10.64 -12.27 3.70
C ALA A 206 -11.06 -10.90 3.08
N PRO A 207 -11.67 -9.99 3.85
CA PRO A 207 -12.10 -8.68 3.34
C PRO A 207 -10.95 -7.89 2.69
N ILE A 208 -9.72 -8.14 3.15
CA ILE A 208 -8.49 -7.54 2.65
C ILE A 208 -7.43 -8.63 2.51
N LEU A 209 -6.78 -8.70 1.34
CA LEU A 209 -5.60 -9.53 1.10
C LEU A 209 -4.37 -8.64 0.93
N THR A 210 -3.30 -8.94 1.63
CA THR A 210 -2.09 -8.11 1.62
C THR A 210 -0.93 -8.85 0.98
N TYR A 211 -0.36 -8.26 -0.07
CA TYR A 211 0.82 -8.75 -0.77
C TYR A 211 1.99 -7.80 -0.53
N MET A 212 3.13 -8.32 -0.07
CA MET A 212 4.31 -7.52 0.24
C MET A 212 5.56 -8.06 -0.44
N LYS A 213 6.43 -7.16 -0.89
CA LYS A 213 7.74 -7.46 -1.48
C LYS A 213 8.76 -6.55 -0.82
N SER A 214 9.53 -7.12 0.12
CA SER A 214 10.52 -6.40 0.91
C SER A 214 11.93 -6.48 0.30
N LYS A 215 12.67 -5.38 0.43
CA LYS A 215 14.09 -5.24 0.12
C LYS A 215 14.80 -4.80 1.40
N GLY A 216 15.61 -5.70 1.96
CA GLY A 216 16.33 -5.47 3.22
C GLY A 216 16.31 -6.70 4.12
N LEU A 217 16.78 -6.51 5.34
CA LEU A 217 16.75 -7.53 6.38
C LEU A 217 15.94 -6.98 7.55
N TYR A 218 14.79 -7.59 7.79
CA TYR A 218 13.91 -7.26 8.90
C TYR A 218 13.35 -8.57 9.46
N ALA A 219 13.70 -8.88 10.69
CA ALA A 219 13.30 -10.12 11.35
C ALA A 219 12.98 -9.86 12.82
N GLY A 220 12.03 -10.63 13.34
CA GLY A 220 11.64 -10.58 14.74
C GLY A 220 10.14 -10.75 14.92
N VAL A 221 9.72 -10.60 16.17
CA VAL A 221 8.31 -10.63 16.56
C VAL A 221 7.99 -9.28 17.19
N ALA A 222 6.91 -8.65 16.72
CA ALA A 222 6.46 -7.36 17.21
C ALA A 222 4.95 -7.31 17.33
N LEU A 223 4.50 -6.37 18.15
CA LEU A 223 3.14 -5.88 18.13
C LEU A 223 3.17 -4.48 17.54
N ASP A 224 2.65 -4.35 16.32
CA ASP A 224 2.64 -3.09 15.57
C ASP A 224 1.23 -2.51 15.51
N GLY A 225 1.14 -1.19 15.68
CA GLY A 225 -0.04 -0.38 15.37
C GLY A 225 0.22 0.42 14.10
N THR A 226 -0.57 0.22 13.05
CA THR A 226 -0.48 1.01 11.81
C THR A 226 -1.68 1.89 11.64
N ILE A 227 -1.46 3.15 11.26
CA ILE A 227 -2.51 4.09 10.89
C ILE A 227 -2.34 4.42 9.41
N ILE A 228 -3.44 4.32 8.67
CA ILE A 228 -3.54 4.77 7.28
C ILE A 228 -4.53 5.94 7.24
N VAL A 229 -4.08 7.06 6.69
CA VAL A 229 -4.88 8.27 6.56
C VAL A 229 -4.86 8.77 5.12
N GLU A 230 -5.92 9.46 4.72
CA GLU A 230 -5.92 10.21 3.46
C GLU A 230 -4.96 11.40 3.52
N ARG A 231 -4.39 11.76 2.38
CA ARG A 231 -3.62 12.99 2.21
C ARG A 231 -4.51 14.08 1.61
N PHE A 232 -5.46 14.57 2.41
CA PHE A 232 -6.48 15.53 1.96
C PHE A 232 -5.89 16.76 1.26
N ASP A 233 -4.85 17.38 1.84
CA ASP A 233 -4.22 18.57 1.27
C ASP A 233 -3.54 18.28 -0.09
N GLU A 234 -2.98 17.08 -0.25
CA GLU A 234 -2.39 16.66 -1.53
C GLU A 234 -3.49 16.35 -2.55
N ASN A 235 -4.60 15.74 -2.15
CA ASN A 235 -5.76 15.53 -3.01
C ASN A 235 -6.31 16.87 -3.51
N GLU A 236 -6.51 17.86 -2.62
CA GLU A 236 -6.96 19.20 -2.99
C GLU A 236 -6.01 19.87 -3.98
N LYS A 237 -4.71 19.81 -3.70
CA LYS A 237 -3.67 20.37 -4.57
C LYS A 237 -3.62 19.69 -5.94
N PHE A 238 -3.74 18.37 -5.99
CA PHE A 238 -3.60 17.59 -7.20
C PHE A 238 -4.81 17.71 -8.14
N TYR A 239 -6.02 17.69 -7.58
CA TYR A 239 -7.26 17.80 -8.35
C TYR A 239 -7.70 19.26 -8.57
N GLY A 240 -7.11 20.22 -7.84
CA GLY A 240 -7.48 21.64 -7.94
C GLY A 240 -8.87 21.94 -7.37
N GLU A 241 -9.44 21.00 -6.61
CA GLU A 241 -10.74 21.12 -5.95
C GLU A 241 -10.69 20.46 -4.58
N ARG A 242 -11.43 21.01 -3.61
CA ARG A 242 -11.58 20.40 -2.28
C ARG A 242 -12.36 19.11 -2.39
N ILE A 243 -11.66 17.98 -2.30
CA ILE A 243 -12.26 16.66 -2.48
C ILE A 243 -11.63 15.63 -1.53
N SER A 244 -12.48 14.92 -0.81
CA SER A 244 -12.07 13.84 0.09
C SER A 244 -11.72 12.56 -0.68
N ALA A 245 -10.98 11.65 -0.05
CA ALA A 245 -10.76 10.31 -0.60
C ALA A 245 -12.10 9.63 -0.91
N GLN A 246 -13.10 9.76 -0.02
CA GLN A 246 -14.43 9.17 -0.23
C GLN A 246 -15.10 9.67 -1.52
N GLU A 247 -15.00 10.95 -1.83
CA GLU A 247 -15.54 11.53 -3.04
C GLU A 247 -14.74 11.12 -4.28
N ILE A 248 -13.41 11.07 -4.18
CA ILE A 248 -12.54 10.56 -5.25
C ILE A 248 -12.93 9.12 -5.61
N LEU A 249 -13.05 8.23 -4.61
CA LEU A 249 -13.37 6.82 -4.81
C LEU A 249 -14.78 6.58 -5.35
N ARG A 250 -15.68 7.56 -5.20
CA ARG A 250 -17.02 7.56 -5.80
C ARG A 250 -17.05 8.07 -7.24
N GLY A 251 -15.92 8.57 -7.76
CA GLY A 251 -15.82 9.12 -9.11
C GLY A 251 -16.26 10.57 -9.23
N ASN A 252 -16.29 11.33 -8.12
CA ASN A 252 -16.77 12.72 -8.13
C ASN A 252 -15.71 13.75 -8.59
N VAL A 253 -14.52 13.29 -9.01
CA VAL A 253 -13.48 14.15 -9.58
C VAL A 253 -13.95 14.69 -10.92
N ARG A 254 -13.97 16.01 -11.08
CA ARG A 254 -14.48 16.64 -12.32
C ARG A 254 -13.57 16.41 -13.51
N HIS A 255 -12.27 16.59 -13.31
CA HIS A 255 -11.26 16.52 -14.35
C HIS A 255 -10.02 15.75 -13.87
N PRO A 256 -10.06 14.40 -13.89
CA PRO A 256 -8.91 13.59 -13.52
C PRO A 256 -7.69 13.94 -14.41
N PRO A 257 -6.54 14.33 -13.83
CA PRO A 257 -5.35 14.66 -14.61
C PRO A 257 -4.86 13.47 -15.46
N ARG A 258 -4.36 13.72 -16.68
CA ARG A 258 -3.83 12.65 -17.55
C ARG A 258 -2.60 11.93 -16.96
N SER A 259 -1.92 12.54 -15.98
CA SER A 259 -0.75 11.96 -15.32
C SER A 259 -1.06 10.63 -14.59
N VAL A 260 -2.32 10.38 -14.20
CA VAL A 260 -2.70 9.11 -13.54
C VAL A 260 -3.17 8.02 -14.52
N SER A 261 -3.30 8.33 -15.81
CA SER A 261 -3.85 7.38 -16.80
C SER A 261 -3.02 6.10 -16.92
N ASN A 262 -1.70 6.19 -16.76
CA ASN A 262 -0.83 5.01 -16.81
C ASN A 262 -1.13 4.01 -15.67
N LEU A 263 -1.37 4.51 -14.45
CA LEU A 263 -1.76 3.67 -13.33
C LEU A 263 -3.07 2.93 -13.63
N ILE A 264 -4.09 3.66 -14.10
CA ILE A 264 -5.39 3.09 -14.43
C ILE A 264 -5.25 2.01 -15.52
N GLN A 265 -4.52 2.30 -16.60
CA GLN A 265 -4.24 1.32 -17.65
C GLN A 265 -3.50 0.09 -17.13
N THR A 266 -2.55 0.28 -16.22
CA THR A 266 -1.82 -0.82 -15.58
C THR A 266 -2.74 -1.70 -14.73
N VAL A 267 -3.70 -1.11 -14.00
CA VAL A 267 -4.71 -1.86 -13.26
C VAL A 267 -5.60 -2.67 -14.22
N HIS A 268 -6.09 -2.06 -15.31
CA HIS A 268 -6.86 -2.76 -16.34
C HIS A 268 -6.10 -3.93 -16.97
N ALA A 269 -4.83 -3.71 -17.26
CA ALA A 269 -3.98 -4.76 -17.81
C ALA A 269 -3.69 -5.87 -16.77
N ALA A 270 -3.58 -5.53 -15.47
CA ALA A 270 -3.41 -6.50 -14.39
C ALA A 270 -4.66 -7.36 -14.12
N GLN A 271 -5.87 -6.84 -14.35
CA GLN A 271 -7.12 -7.62 -14.27
C GLN A 271 -7.42 -8.46 -15.54
N GLY A 272 -6.60 -8.32 -16.58
CA GLY A 272 -6.67 -9.11 -17.80
C GLY A 272 -7.48 -8.48 -18.94
N ASP A 273 -7.80 -7.18 -18.87
CA ASP A 273 -8.56 -6.49 -19.93
C ASP A 273 -7.69 -6.15 -21.16
N ILE A 274 -6.37 -6.04 -20.97
CA ILE A 274 -5.41 -5.65 -22.01
C ILE A 274 -4.39 -6.78 -22.16
N ALA A 275 -4.25 -7.32 -23.38
CA ALA A 275 -3.36 -8.44 -23.68
C ALA A 275 -1.86 -8.08 -23.50
N ASP A 276 -1.48 -6.81 -23.73
CA ASP A 276 -0.10 -6.35 -23.74
C ASP A 276 0.27 -5.48 -22.52
N PHE A 277 0.32 -6.11 -21.34
CA PHE A 277 0.80 -5.50 -20.08
C PHE A 277 2.22 -4.88 -20.16
N VAL A 278 2.99 -5.21 -21.21
CA VAL A 278 4.44 -4.95 -21.31
C VAL A 278 4.79 -3.53 -21.74
N ARG A 279 3.94 -2.85 -22.53
CA ARG A 279 4.29 -1.55 -23.16
C ARG A 279 3.94 -0.31 -22.32
N LEU A 280 3.22 -0.47 -21.21
CA LEU A 280 2.63 0.67 -20.49
C LEU A 280 3.56 1.30 -19.45
N VAL A 281 4.54 0.56 -18.92
CA VAL A 281 5.35 1.01 -17.77
C VAL A 281 6.83 0.83 -18.07
N SER A 282 7.55 1.95 -18.18
CA SER A 282 9.01 1.99 -18.27
C SER A 282 9.66 1.50 -16.97
N SER A 283 10.79 0.80 -17.09
CA SER A 283 11.50 0.26 -15.93
C SER A 283 12.25 1.39 -15.20
N PRO A 284 12.54 1.27 -13.89
CA PRO A 284 13.41 2.25 -13.23
C PRO A 284 14.77 2.28 -13.95
N GLY A 285 15.14 3.44 -14.51
CA GLY A 285 16.40 3.64 -15.24
C GLY A 285 16.26 3.97 -16.74
N ASP A 286 15.06 3.87 -17.32
CA ASP A 286 14.82 4.31 -18.70
C ASP A 286 14.76 5.84 -18.74
N THR A 287 15.89 6.46 -19.12
CA THR A 287 15.90 7.88 -19.51
C THR A 287 15.05 7.99 -20.78
N PRO A 288 14.04 8.88 -20.85
CA PRO A 288 13.29 9.05 -22.09
C PRO A 288 14.26 9.46 -23.19
N GLN A 289 14.51 8.57 -24.15
CA GLN A 289 15.18 8.99 -25.38
C GLN A 289 14.25 9.97 -26.07
N LEU A 290 14.66 11.24 -26.06
CA LEU A 290 14.05 12.27 -26.88
C LEU A 290 14.00 11.73 -28.31
N SER A 291 12.79 11.47 -28.80
CA SER A 291 12.56 11.30 -30.23
C SER A 291 12.89 12.64 -30.88
N THR A 292 14.13 12.81 -31.34
CA THR A 292 14.48 13.82 -32.33
C THR A 292 13.77 13.41 -33.62
N ALA A 293 12.64 14.06 -33.88
CA ALA A 293 12.05 14.08 -35.21
C ALA A 293 13.05 14.72 -36.19
N LYS A 294 13.36 13.99 -37.25
CA LYS A 294 13.77 14.52 -38.55
C LYS A 294 13.06 13.71 -39.62
#